data_AF-A0A7X9I5C2-F1
#
_entry.id   AF-A0A7X9I5C2-F1
#
_cell.length_a   1.000
_cell.length_b   1.000
_cell.length_c   1.000
_cell.angle_alpha   90.00
_cell.angle_beta   90.00
_cell.angle_gamma   90.00
#
_symmetry.space_group_name_H-M   'P 1'
#
loop_
_entity.id
_entity.type
_entity.pdbx_description
1 polymer ?
#
loop_
_entity_poly.entity_id
_entity_poly.type
_entity_poly.pdbx_seq_one_letter_code
_entity_poly.pdbx_strand_id
1 'polypeptide(L)'
;MAGSKRSEQLLTILFWLSGIIIAIVLAGIIGYVVVKGFSIVSLDFILQAPSRAGRLGGISTTIVGTIYLTSMSLLIAVPIGFGSAIYLQEYAHSRSRFARLVNLTAETLAGIPSIVFGLFGFVFF
;
A
#
# COMPACT_ATOMS: atom_id res chain seq x y z
N MET A 1 7.10 0.38 -38.19
CA MET A 1 5.77 0.86 -37.75
C MET A 1 5.92 2.30 -37.26
N ALA A 2 5.87 3.28 -38.17
CA ALA A 2 5.95 4.69 -37.82
C ALA A 2 4.52 5.22 -37.65
N GLY A 3 4.04 5.30 -36.41
CA GLY A 3 2.80 6.03 -36.12
C GLY A 3 2.97 7.47 -36.57
N SER A 4 1.95 8.06 -37.22
CA SER A 4 2.03 9.47 -37.63
C SER A 4 2.30 10.33 -36.39
N LYS A 5 3.16 11.36 -36.50
CA LYS A 5 3.52 12.26 -35.38
C LYS A 5 2.28 12.84 -34.66
N ARG A 6 1.15 12.97 -35.38
CA ARG A 6 -0.16 13.37 -34.83
C ARG A 6 -0.77 12.32 -33.91
N SER A 7 -0.66 11.02 -34.23
CA SER A 7 -1.17 9.93 -33.39
C SER A 7 -0.43 9.87 -32.05
N GLU A 8 0.90 10.02 -32.08
CA GLU A 8 1.73 10.05 -30.87
C GLU A 8 1.40 11.25 -29.97
N GLN A 9 1.20 12.44 -30.55
CA GLN A 9 0.78 13.63 -29.82
C GLN A 9 -0.62 13.48 -29.21
N LEU A 10 -1.58 12.92 -29.95
CA LEU A 10 -2.93 12.65 -29.43
C LEU A 10 -2.92 11.66 -28.27
N LEU A 11 -2.18 10.56 -28.40
CA LEU A 11 -2.02 9.57 -27.33
C LEU A 11 -1.37 10.18 -26.08
N THR A 12 -0.35 11.02 -26.26
CA THR A 12 0.32 11.70 -25.15
C THR A 12 -0.63 12.65 -24.42
N ILE A 13 -1.40 13.46 -25.16
CA ILE A 13 -2.40 14.37 -24.58
C ILE A 13 -3.49 13.59 -23.83
N LEU A 14 -3.97 12.48 -24.39
CA LEU A 14 -4.95 11.61 -23.74
C LEU A 14 -4.42 11.02 -22.42
N PHE A 15 -3.16 10.57 -22.40
CA PHE A 15 -2.51 10.09 -21.18
C PHE A 15 -2.44 11.17 -20.09
N TRP A 16 -2.01 12.38 -20.46
CA TRP A 16 -1.96 13.50 -19.53
C TRP A 16 -3.34 13.91 -19.03
N LEU A 17 -4.34 13.98 -19.91
CA LEU A 17 -5.72 14.29 -19.53
C LEU A 17 -6.27 13.24 -18.56
N SER A 18 -6.04 11.95 -18.83
CA SER A 18 -6.43 10.86 -17.91
C SER A 18 -5.79 11.02 -16.54
N GLY A 19 -4.48 11.29 -16.49
CA GLY A 19 -3.76 11.54 -15.23
C GLY A 19 -4.29 12.76 -14.47
N ILE A 20 -4.57 13.87 -15.19
CA ILE A 20 -5.13 15.10 -14.60
C ILE A 20 -6.53 14.84 -14.04
N ILE A 21 -7.39 14.12 -14.75
CA ILE A 21 -8.73 13.77 -14.28
C ILE A 21 -8.66 12.96 -12.99
N ILE A 22 -7.81 11.93 -12.94
CA ILE A 22 -7.61 11.11 -11.73
C ILE A 22 -7.11 11.98 -10.57
N ALA A 23 -6.14 12.86 -10.82
CA ALA A 23 -5.59 13.76 -9.81
C ALA A 23 -6.66 14.74 -9.28
N ILE A 24 -7.49 15.31 -10.14
CA ILE A 24 -8.59 16.20 -9.76
C ILE A 24 -9.62 15.46 -8.90
N VAL A 25 -10.00 14.23 -9.29
CA VAL A 25 -10.94 13.42 -8.51
C VAL A 25 -10.37 13.09 -7.13
N LEU A 26 -9.11 12.65 -7.06
CA LEU A 26 -8.44 12.37 -5.78
C LEU A 26 -8.36 13.62 -4.90
N ALA A 27 -7.95 14.75 -5.47
CA ALA A 27 -7.89 16.02 -4.76
C ALA A 27 -9.28 16.46 -4.26
N GLY A 28 -10.32 16.24 -5.07
CA GLY A 28 -11.71 16.51 -4.71
C GLY A 28 -12.20 15.65 -3.54
N ILE A 29 -11.90 14.35 -3.55
CA ILE A 29 -12.24 13.44 -2.45
C ILE A 29 -11.52 13.87 -1.16
N ILE A 30 -10.21 14.13 -1.24
CA ILE A 30 -9.42 14.57 -0.09
C ILE A 30 -9.98 15.90 0.46
N GLY A 31 -10.23 16.87 -0.42
CA GLY A 31 -10.81 18.16 -0.04
C GLY A 31 -12.18 18.01 0.63
N TYR A 32 -13.06 17.16 0.09
CA TYR A 32 -14.36 16.88 0.68
C TYR A 32 -14.24 16.29 2.09
N VAL A 33 -13.36 15.30 2.26
CA VAL A 33 -13.10 14.66 3.56
C VAL A 33 -12.54 15.65 4.57
N VAL A 34 -11.59 16.49 4.17
CA VAL A 34 -10.98 17.50 5.06
C VAL A 34 -12.01 18.53 5.49
N VAL A 35 -12.76 19.13 4.57
CA VAL A 35 -13.75 20.18 4.90
C VAL A 35 -14.82 19.64 5.83
N LYS A 36 -15.33 18.43 5.58
CA LYS A 36 -16.38 17.82 6.38
C LYS A 36 -15.87 17.23 7.70
N GLY A 37 -14.62 16.78 7.73
CA GLY A 37 -13.98 16.16 8.88
C GLY A 37 -13.38 17.16 9.87
N PHE A 38 -12.92 18.32 9.42
CA PHE A 38 -12.16 19.28 10.25
C PHE A 38 -12.90 19.70 11.52
N SER A 39 -14.23 19.88 11.45
CA SER A 39 -15.03 20.30 12.60
C SER A 39 -15.21 19.20 13.67
N ILE A 40 -14.90 17.95 13.34
CA ILE A 40 -15.08 16.77 14.22
C ILE A 40 -13.74 16.35 14.84
N VAL A 41 -12.61 16.83 14.31
CA VAL A 41 -11.28 16.49 14.83
C VAL A 41 -11.07 17.15 16.19
N SER A 42 -11.16 16.33 17.23
CA SER A 42 -10.87 16.69 18.62
C SER A 42 -10.03 15.61 19.28
N LEU A 43 -9.43 15.91 20.44
CA LEU A 43 -8.75 14.90 21.25
C LEU A 43 -9.69 13.75 21.63
N ASP A 44 -10.95 14.07 21.94
CA ASP A 44 -11.98 13.07 22.21
C ASP A 44 -12.22 12.15 21.00
N PHE A 45 -12.24 12.70 19.78
CA PHE A 45 -12.38 11.90 18.57
C PHE A 45 -11.20 10.92 18.37
N ILE A 46 -9.99 11.28 18.79
CA ILE A 46 -8.82 10.40 18.67
C ILE A 46 -8.83 9.30 19.73
N LEU A 47 -9.21 9.64 20.97
CA LEU A 47 -9.06 8.74 22.12
C LEU A 47 -10.30 7.88 22.41
N GLN A 48 -11.49 8.33 22.03
CA GLN A 48 -12.72 7.57 22.27
C GLN A 48 -12.88 6.43 21.27
N ALA A 49 -13.51 5.35 21.73
CA ALA A 49 -13.84 4.21 20.90
C ALA A 49 -14.99 4.57 19.92
N PRO A 50 -15.03 3.95 18.73
CA PRO A 50 -16.16 4.09 17.82
C PRO A 50 -17.42 3.49 18.42
N SER A 51 -18.57 4.11 18.13
CA SER A 51 -19.90 3.70 18.58
C SER A 51 -20.89 3.70 17.41
N ARG A 52 -22.06 3.07 17.60
CA ARG A 52 -23.10 2.93 16.56
C ARG A 52 -22.57 2.43 15.20
N ALA A 53 -21.77 1.37 15.22
CA ALA A 53 -21.12 0.80 14.03
C ALA A 53 -20.24 1.81 13.28
N GLY A 54 -19.50 2.65 14.00
CA GLY A 54 -18.56 3.62 13.42
C GLY A 54 -19.22 4.91 12.89
N ARG A 55 -20.52 5.10 13.11
CA ARG A 55 -21.23 6.34 12.73
C ARG A 55 -21.03 7.49 13.72
N LEU A 56 -20.66 7.18 14.97
CA LEU A 56 -20.41 8.14 16.05
C LEU A 56 -19.22 7.67 16.90
N GLY A 57 -18.74 8.50 17.82
CA GLY A 57 -17.57 8.20 18.65
C GLY A 57 -16.26 8.54 17.95
N GLY A 58 -15.16 7.96 18.45
CA GLY A 58 -13.81 8.23 17.95
C GLY A 58 -13.19 7.09 17.15
N ILE A 59 -11.88 7.21 16.89
CA ILE A 59 -11.10 6.30 16.02
C ILE A 59 -10.05 5.48 16.80
N SER A 60 -10.09 5.48 18.12
CA SER A 60 -9.02 4.87 18.94
C SER A 60 -8.85 3.38 18.67
N THR A 61 -9.94 2.63 18.48
CA THR A 61 -9.88 1.20 18.14
C THR A 61 -9.16 0.95 16.81
N THR A 62 -9.35 1.82 15.81
CA THR A 62 -8.67 1.70 14.51
C THR A 62 -7.19 2.01 14.63
N ILE A 63 -6.82 3.00 15.45
CA ILE A 63 -5.42 3.36 15.72
C ILE A 63 -4.71 2.21 16.43
N VAL A 64 -5.28 1.73 17.54
CA VAL A 64 -4.72 0.61 18.31
C VAL A 64 -4.67 -0.65 17.46
N GLY A 65 -5.72 -0.94 16.67
CA GLY A 65 -5.75 -2.06 15.75
C GLY A 65 -4.64 -1.99 14.70
N THR A 66 -4.42 -0.82 14.11
CA THR A 66 -3.32 -0.59 13.14
C THR A 66 -1.97 -0.82 13.80
N ILE A 67 -1.73 -0.22 14.98
CA ILE A 67 -0.47 -0.38 15.71
C ILE A 67 -0.23 -1.85 16.04
N TYR A 68 -1.23 -2.53 16.61
CA TYR A 68 -1.12 -3.93 17.00
C TYR A 68 -0.83 -4.83 15.78
N LEU A 69 -1.60 -4.66 14.69
CA LEU A 69 -1.42 -5.41 13.45
C LEU A 69 -0.03 -5.18 12.85
N THR A 70 0.38 -3.91 12.72
CA THR A 70 1.68 -3.57 12.14
C THR A 70 2.83 -4.06 13.03
N SER A 71 2.75 -3.89 14.35
CA SER A 71 3.78 -4.38 15.27
C SER A 71 3.91 -5.90 15.24
N MET A 72 2.80 -6.64 15.25
CA MET A 72 2.85 -8.11 15.14
C MET A 72 3.41 -8.56 13.79
N SER A 73 3.01 -7.90 12.70
CA SER A 73 3.56 -8.16 11.37
C SER A 73 5.08 -7.93 11.34
N LEU A 74 5.56 -6.80 11.88
CA LEU A 74 6.99 -6.48 11.95
C LEU A 74 7.77 -7.46 12.83
N LEU A 75 7.23 -7.87 13.97
CA LEU A 75 7.88 -8.83 14.86
C LEU A 75 8.19 -10.17 14.17
N ILE A 76 7.37 -10.57 13.21
CA ILE A 76 7.58 -11.81 12.45
C ILE A 76 8.39 -11.54 11.17
N ALA A 77 8.02 -10.52 10.41
CA ALA A 77 8.61 -10.23 9.10
C ALA A 77 10.05 -9.74 9.20
N VAL A 78 10.39 -8.92 10.22
CA VAL A 78 11.73 -8.32 10.34
C VAL A 78 12.79 -9.39 10.62
N PRO A 79 12.67 -10.29 11.63
CA PRO A 79 13.69 -11.30 11.88
C PRO A 79 13.91 -12.22 10.67
N ILE A 80 12.84 -12.64 10.01
CA ILE A 80 12.90 -13.53 8.83
C ILE A 80 13.53 -12.81 7.64
N GLY A 81 13.09 -11.58 7.35
CA GLY A 81 13.60 -10.79 6.23
C GLY A 81 15.07 -10.40 6.42
N PHE A 82 15.43 -9.94 7.62
CA PHE A 82 16.80 -9.54 7.94
C PHE A 82 17.74 -10.74 7.96
N GLY A 83 17.34 -11.85 8.59
CA GLY A 83 18.12 -13.09 8.60
C GLY A 83 18.32 -13.67 7.20
N SER A 84 17.29 -13.63 6.36
CA SER A 84 17.38 -14.05 4.95
C SER A 84 18.33 -13.16 4.15
N ALA A 85 18.26 -11.84 4.35
CA ALA A 85 19.16 -10.88 3.69
C ALA A 85 20.63 -11.13 4.06
N ILE A 86 20.92 -11.31 5.36
CA ILE A 86 22.29 -11.62 5.82
C ILE A 86 22.77 -12.95 5.22
N TYR A 87 21.96 -14.01 5.28
CA TYR A 87 22.34 -15.31 4.72
C TYR A 87 22.65 -15.22 3.23
N LEU A 88 21.79 -14.56 2.46
CA LEU A 88 21.95 -14.43 1.01
C LEU A 88 23.15 -13.56 0.62
N GLN A 89 23.49 -12.55 1.42
CA GLN A 89 24.58 -11.64 1.11
C GLN A 89 25.95 -12.16 1.56
N GLU A 90 26.03 -12.74 2.75
CA GLU A 90 27.31 -13.08 3.40
C GLU A 90 27.66 -14.57 3.26
N TYR A 91 26.65 -15.46 3.26
CA TYR A 91 26.88 -16.91 3.38
C TYR A 91 26.54 -17.69 2.10
N ALA A 92 25.69 -17.15 1.22
CA ALA A 92 25.27 -17.87 0.03
C ALA A 92 26.41 -18.02 -0.99
N HIS A 93 26.72 -19.26 -1.33
CA HIS A 93 27.64 -19.57 -2.42
C HIS A 93 27.13 -19.04 -3.77
N SER A 94 28.04 -18.51 -4.58
CA SER A 94 27.74 -17.89 -5.90
C SER A 94 27.05 -18.83 -6.92
N ARG A 95 27.04 -20.15 -6.69
CA ARG A 95 26.34 -21.15 -7.51
C ARG A 95 25.13 -21.79 -6.84
N SER A 96 24.70 -21.30 -5.67
CA SER A 96 23.56 -21.87 -4.95
C SER A 96 22.25 -21.65 -5.71
N ARG A 97 21.66 -22.75 -6.21
CA ARG A 97 20.34 -22.72 -6.87
C ARG A 97 19.24 -22.26 -5.91
N PHE A 98 19.37 -22.60 -4.62
CA PHE A 98 18.43 -22.17 -3.59
C PHE A 98 18.45 -20.66 -3.38
N ALA A 99 19.65 -20.06 -3.25
CA ALA A 99 19.78 -18.61 -3.10
C ALA A 99 19.21 -17.86 -4.32
N ARG A 100 19.43 -18.37 -5.54
CA ARG A 100 18.86 -17.82 -6.76
C ARG A 100 17.33 -17.88 -6.77
N LEU A 101 16.75 -18.99 -6.31
CA LEU A 101 15.29 -19.14 -6.24
C LEU A 101 14.69 -18.15 -5.23
N VAL A 102 15.26 -18.04 -4.03
CA VAL A 102 14.78 -17.11 -2.99
C VAL A 102 14.83 -15.67 -3.48
N ASN A 103 15.94 -15.24 -4.10
CA ASN A 103 16.05 -13.89 -4.66
C ASN A 103 15.01 -13.64 -5.76
N LEU A 104 14.84 -14.58 -6.70
CA LEU A 104 13.83 -14.46 -7.75
C LEU A 104 12.41 -14.30 -7.17
N THR A 105 12.08 -15.11 -6.16
CA THR A 105 10.79 -15.03 -5.50
C THR A 105 10.63 -13.71 -4.75
N ALA A 106 11.64 -13.25 -4.00
CA ALA A 106 11.59 -11.98 -3.29
C ALA A 106 11.42 -10.78 -4.25
N GLU A 107 12.17 -10.73 -5.34
CA GLU A 107 12.04 -9.71 -6.39
C GLU A 107 10.65 -9.75 -7.04
N THR A 108 10.12 -10.95 -7.31
CA THR A 108 8.78 -11.10 -7.87
C THR A 108 7.72 -10.60 -6.88
N LEU A 109 7.80 -10.96 -5.59
CA LEU A 109 6.86 -10.47 -4.58
C LEU A 109 6.93 -8.96 -4.41
N ALA A 110 8.13 -8.37 -4.47
CA ALA A 110 8.32 -6.91 -4.39
C ALA A 110 7.70 -6.16 -5.58
N GLY A 111 7.64 -6.80 -6.76
CA GLY A 111 7.00 -6.24 -7.95
C GLY A 111 5.48 -6.38 -8.01
N ILE A 112 4.87 -7.23 -7.15
CA ILE A 112 3.41 -7.42 -7.14
C ILE A 112 2.74 -6.20 -6.49
N PRO A 113 1.71 -5.61 -7.12
CA PRO A 113 0.96 -4.51 -6.53
C PRO A 113 0.28 -4.91 -5.22
N SER A 114 0.28 -4.02 -4.22
CA SER A 114 -0.32 -4.29 -2.90
C SER A 114 -1.80 -4.69 -2.96
N ILE A 115 -2.55 -4.20 -3.96
CA ILE A 115 -3.97 -4.53 -4.13
C ILE A 115 -4.20 -6.01 -4.44
N VAL A 116 -3.24 -6.67 -5.09
CA VAL A 116 -3.29 -8.10 -5.38
C VAL A 116 -3.16 -8.90 -4.09
N PHE A 117 -2.25 -8.51 -3.20
CA PHE A 117 -2.14 -9.13 -1.88
C PHE A 117 -3.41 -8.93 -1.04
N GLY A 118 -4.03 -7.75 -1.12
CA GLY A 118 -5.31 -7.48 -0.46
C GLY A 118 -6.45 -8.35 -0.98
N LEU A 119 -6.60 -8.47 -2.29
CA LEU A 119 -7.63 -9.31 -2.91
C LEU A 119 -7.39 -10.80 -2.65
N PHE A 120 -6.15 -11.25 -2.67
CA PHE A 120 -5.79 -12.62 -2.29
C PHE A 120 -6.21 -12.90 -0.84
N GLY A 121 -5.86 -12.02 0.11
CA GLY A 121 -6.30 -12.16 1.50
C GLY A 121 -7.81 -12.29 1.64
N PHE A 122 -8.58 -11.45 0.93
CA PHE A 122 -10.05 -11.48 0.93
C PHE A 122 -10.67 -12.77 0.39
N VAL A 123 -10.00 -13.46 -0.54
CA VAL A 123 -10.52 -14.72 -1.12
C VAL A 123 -10.26 -15.92 -0.21
N PHE A 124 -9.15 -15.89 0.54
CA PHE A 124 -8.70 -17.04 1.34
C PHE A 124 -9.10 -16.99 2.82
N PHE A 125 -9.42 -15.80 3.35
CA PHE A 125 -9.79 -15.56 4.74
C PHE A 125 -11.07 -14.74 4.83
#